data_AF-A0A9D4E2F2-F1
#
_entry.id   AF-A0A9D4E2F2-F1
#
_cell.length_a   1.000
_cell.length_b   1.000
_cell.length_c   1.000
_cell.angle_alpha   90.00
_cell.angle_beta   90.00
_cell.angle_gamma   90.00
#
_symmetry.space_group_name_H-M   'P 1'
#
loop_
_entity.id
_entity.type
_entity.pdbx_description
1 polymer ?
#
loop_
_entity_poly.entity_id
_entity_poly.type
_entity_poly.pdbx_seq_one_letter_code
_entity_poly.pdbx_strand_id
1 'polypeptide(L)' 'MQGALWSETVRTSDELDYMIFPRLVALAERAWHKAAFEEATNVTSDDEWKSFARAVGEREFARLEKIGVKYRIPPPGGR' A
#
# COMPACT_ATOMS: atom_id res chain seq x y z
N MET A 1 5.15 -14.25 -3.50
CA MET A 1 3.86 -13.54 -3.45
C MET A 1 3.68 -12.75 -4.74
N GLN A 2 2.46 -12.55 -5.24
CA GLN A 2 2.21 -11.80 -6.49
C GLN A 2 0.96 -10.92 -6.36
N GLY A 3 0.91 -9.82 -7.13
CA GLY A 3 -0.26 -8.96 -7.26
C GLY A 3 -0.56 -8.73 -8.73
N ALA A 4 -1.79 -8.99 -9.14
CA ALA A 4 -2.22 -8.82 -10.52
C ALA A 4 -3.01 -7.51 -10.68
N LEU A 5 -2.72 -6.77 -11.74
CA LEU A 5 -3.55 -5.67 -12.23
C LEU A 5 -4.17 -6.11 -13.56
N TRP A 6 -5.49 -6.10 -13.61
CA TRP A 6 -6.23 -6.32 -14.84
C TRP A 6 -6.56 -4.98 -15.49
N SER A 7 -6.33 -4.86 -16.79
CA SER A 7 -6.39 -3.58 -17.50
C SER A 7 -7.69 -3.38 -18.28
N GLU A 8 -8.78 -4.11 -17.99
CA GLU A 8 -10.02 -3.98 -18.78
C GLU A 8 -10.62 -2.57 -18.69
N THR A 9 -10.43 -1.90 -17.55
CA THR A 9 -10.93 -0.54 -17.28
C THR A 9 -9.84 0.52 -17.18
N VAL A 10 -8.57 0.13 -17.29
CA VAL A 10 -7.42 1.03 -17.18
C VAL A 10 -7.01 1.48 -18.58
N ARG A 11 -7.27 2.73 -18.91
CA ARG A 11 -7.06 3.30 -20.25
C ARG A 11 -5.88 4.26 -20.31
N THR A 12 -5.47 4.79 -19.16
CA THR A 12 -4.37 5.76 -19.03
C THR A 12 -3.30 5.29 -18.04
N SER A 13 -2.09 5.83 -18.17
CA SER A 13 -1.00 5.57 -17.21
C SER A 13 -1.36 6.07 -15.81
N ASP A 14 -2.07 7.19 -15.70
CA ASP A 14 -2.50 7.75 -14.42
C ASP A 14 -3.52 6.85 -13.71
N GLU A 15 -4.45 6.23 -14.46
CA GLU A 15 -5.38 5.22 -13.92
C GLU A 15 -4.64 3.96 -13.46
N LEU A 16 -3.57 3.57 -14.17
CA LEU A 16 -2.72 2.47 -13.75
C LEU A 16 -2.02 2.80 -12.41
N ASP A 17 -1.41 3.97 -12.31
CA ASP A 17 -0.76 4.45 -11.09
C ASP A 17 -1.74 4.52 -9.92
N TYR A 18 -2.94 5.06 -10.16
CA TYR A 18 -4.00 5.16 -9.17
C TYR A 18 -4.43 3.79 -8.66
N MET A 19 -4.49 2.80 -9.56
CA MET A 19 -4.88 1.45 -9.20
C MET A 19 -3.73 0.69 -8.53
N ILE A 20 -2.46 0.93 -8.84
CA ILE A 20 -1.36 0.17 -8.25
C ILE A 20 -0.89 0.78 -6.91
N PHE A 21 -0.85 2.10 -6.80
CA PHE A 21 -0.32 2.79 -5.63
C PHE A 21 -1.43 3.37 -4.74
N PRO A 22 -1.29 3.30 -3.40
CA PRO A 22 -0.09 2.85 -2.65
C PRO A 22 -0.04 1.34 -2.34
N ARG A 23 -1.06 0.56 -2.69
CA ARG A 23 -1.20 -0.84 -2.26
C ARG A 23 -0.06 -1.76 -2.68
N LEU A 24 0.68 -1.43 -3.74
CA LEU A 24 1.89 -2.16 -4.13
C LEU A 24 2.95 -2.16 -3.02
N VAL A 25 3.04 -1.10 -2.21
CA VAL A 25 3.97 -1.02 -1.07
C VAL A 25 3.60 -2.05 0.00
N ALA A 26 2.31 -2.24 0.25
CA ALA A 26 1.83 -3.28 1.18
C ALA A 26 2.11 -4.69 0.66
N LEU A 27 1.97 -4.91 -0.65
CA LEU A 27 2.34 -6.18 -1.29
C LEU A 27 3.84 -6.45 -1.16
N ALA A 28 4.69 -5.43 -1.40
CA ALA A 28 6.14 -5.56 -1.27
C ALA A 28 6.55 -5.91 0.17
N GLU A 29 5.93 -5.25 1.16
CA GLU A 29 6.16 -5.54 2.58
C GLU A 29 5.85 -7.00 2.90
N ARG A 30 4.68 -7.51 2.50
CA ARG A 30 4.29 -8.92 2.75
C ARG A 30 5.08 -9.92 1.91
N ALA A 31 5.56 -9.53 0.73
CA ALA A 31 6.36 -10.40 -0.12
C ALA A 31 7.78 -10.58 0.43
N TRP A 32 8.31 -9.59 1.14
CA TRP A 32 9.70 -9.57 1.62
C TRP A 32 9.83 -9.86 3.11
N HIS A 33 8.89 -9.38 3.93
CA HIS A 33 8.91 -9.50 5.37
C HIS A 33 7.80 -10.43 5.86
N LYS A 34 8.17 -11.44 6.65
CA LYS A 34 7.24 -12.34 7.34
C LYS A 34 6.99 -11.81 8.75
N ALA A 35 5.76 -11.45 9.06
CA ALA A 35 5.42 -10.90 10.37
C ALA A 35 5.21 -11.97 11.44
N ALA A 36 5.36 -11.57 12.71
CA ALA A 36 5.19 -12.47 13.86
C ALA A 36 3.75 -13.00 13.98
N PHE A 37 2.76 -12.18 13.61
CA PHE A 37 1.35 -12.58 13.61
C PHE A 37 1.00 -13.62 12.53
N GLU A 38 1.88 -13.84 11.54
CA GLU A 38 1.67 -14.88 10.53
C GLU A 38 2.04 -16.28 11.03
N GLU A 39 2.80 -16.37 12.13
CA GLU A 39 3.23 -17.64 12.72
C GLU A 39 2.47 -17.99 14.00
N ALA A 40 2.09 -16.98 14.79
CA ALA A 40 1.48 -17.17 16.10
C ALA A 40 0.04 -16.65 16.15
N THR A 41 -0.91 -17.50 16.55
CA THR A 41 -2.35 -17.21 16.60
C THR A 41 -2.73 -16.13 17.63
N ASN A 42 -1.84 -15.84 18.60
CA ASN A 42 -2.11 -14.93 19.72
C ASN A 42 -1.44 -13.54 19.58
N VAL A 43 -0.84 -13.23 18.43
CA VAL A 43 -0.21 -11.92 18.19
C VAL A 43 -1.14 -11.03 17.38
N THR A 44 -1.40 -9.82 17.88
CA THR A 44 -2.25 -8.83 17.22
C THR A 44 -1.51 -8.09 16.10
N SER A 45 -2.12 -7.98 14.93
CA SER A 45 -1.55 -7.30 13.75
C SER A 45 -1.59 -5.77 13.84
N ASP A 46 -2.40 -5.21 14.76
CA ASP A 46 -2.71 -3.78 14.82
C ASP A 46 -1.49 -2.87 14.95
N ASP A 47 -0.50 -3.24 15.77
CA ASP A 47 0.66 -2.37 16.01
C ASP A 47 1.65 -2.36 14.84
N GLU A 48 1.80 -3.50 14.16
CA GLU A 48 2.54 -3.56 12.89
C GLU A 48 1.82 -2.75 11.81
N TRP A 49 0.48 -2.88 11.71
CA TRP A 49 -0.30 -2.10 10.75
C TRP A 49 -0.18 -0.59 10.99
N LYS A 50 -0.29 -0.12 12.24
CA LYS A 50 -0.09 1.30 12.58
C LYS A 50 1.30 1.79 12.19
N SER A 51 2.33 0.99 12.47
CA SER A 51 3.72 1.32 12.14
C SER A 51 3.93 1.41 10.63
N PHE A 52 3.36 0.46 9.88
CA PHE A 52 3.35 0.47 8.42
C PHE A 52 2.61 1.69 7.86
N ALA A 53 1.39 1.96 8.33
CA ALA A 53 0.58 3.09 7.89
C ALA A 53 1.29 4.43 8.14
N ARG A 54 1.98 4.56 9.29
CA ARG A 54 2.81 5.73 9.59
C ARG A 54 3.97 5.88 8.60
N ALA A 55 4.69 4.79 8.33
CA ALA A 55 5.81 4.81 7.39
C ALA A 55 5.37 5.18 5.96
N VAL A 56 4.21 4.67 5.51
CA VAL A 56 3.63 5.03 4.22
C VAL A 56 3.25 6.52 4.19
N GLY A 57 2.57 6.99 5.24
CA GLY A 57 2.13 8.37 5.37
C GLY A 57 3.26 9.40 5.41
N GLU A 58 4.31 9.13 6.19
CA GLU A 58 5.40 10.07 6.43
C GLU A 58 6.50 10.01 5.35
N ARG A 59 6.79 8.82 4.81
CA ARG A 59 7.97 8.59 3.96
C ARG A 59 7.64 8.18 2.54
N GLU A 60 6.78 7.19 2.36
CA GLU A 60 6.58 6.62 1.01
C GLU A 60 5.75 7.53 0.12
N PHE A 61 4.72 8.22 0.64
CA PHE A 61 4.00 9.22 -0.15
C PHE A 61 4.90 10.34 -0.67
N ALA A 62 5.78 10.88 0.18
CA ALA A 62 6.74 11.90 -0.24
C ALA A 62 7.68 11.41 -1.37
N ARG A 63 8.02 10.11 -1.38
CA ARG A 63 8.82 9.51 -2.46
C ARG A 63 8.01 9.33 -3.74
N LEU A 64 6.76 8.87 -3.63
CA LEU A 64 5.86 8.70 -4.79
C LEU A 64 5.58 10.05 -5.47
N GLU A 65 5.33 11.10 -4.68
CA GLU A 65 5.21 12.48 -5.16
C GLU A 65 6.45 12.93 -5.93
N LYS A 66 7.65 12.66 -5.39
CA LYS A 66 8.92 13.03 -6.02
C LYS A 66 9.15 12.33 -7.37
N ILE A 67 8.62 11.13 -7.55
CA ILE A 67 8.75 10.34 -8.79
C ILE A 67 7.60 10.68 -9.78
N GLY A 68 6.59 11.44 -9.35
CA GLY A 68 5.48 11.88 -10.18
C GLY A 68 4.37 10.83 -10.34
N VAL A 69 4.30 9.84 -9.45
CA VAL A 69 3.30 8.77 -9.48
C VAL A 69 1.93 9.29 -9.03
N LYS A 70 0.89 9.09 -9.84
CA LYS A 70 -0.49 9.50 -9.52
C LYS A 70 -1.20 8.48 -8.61
N TYR A 71 -0.76 8.36 -7.37
CA TYR A 71 -1.32 7.39 -6.42
C TYR A 71 -2.71 7.78 -5.89
N ARG A 72 -3.46 6.79 -5.39
CA ARG A 72 -4.78 7.02 -4.78
C ARG A 72 -4.68 7.70 -3.42
N ILE A 73 -5.35 8.84 -3.28
CA ILE A 73 -5.60 9.52 -2.01
C ILE A 73 -6.96 9.06 -1.46
N PRO A 74 -7.04 8.45 -0.27
CA PRO A 74 -8.32 8.05 0.30
C PRO A 74 -9.13 9.28 0.73
N PRO A 75 -10.46 9.27 0.56
CA PRO A 75 -11.31 10.33 1.09
C PRO A 75 -11.21 10.36 2.63
N PRO A 76 -11.24 11.55 3.26
CA PRO A 76 -11.19 11.65 4.72
C PRO A 76 -12.44 11.02 5.35
N GLY A 77 -12.26 10.41 6.53
CA GLY A 77 -13.37 9.87 7.32
C GLY A 77 -14.26 11.00 7.86
N GLY A 78 -15.55 10.91 7.60
CA GLY A 78 -16.57 11.79 8.20
C GLY A 78 -17.04 11.27 9.56
N ARG A 79 -17.64 12.15 10.38
CA ARG A 79 -18.33 11.82 11.62
C ARG A 79 -19.78 12.27 11.54
#